data_AF-A0A645F037-F1
#
_entry.id   AF-A0A645F037-F1
#
_cell.length_a   1.000
_cell.length_b   1.000
_cell.length_c   1.000
_cell.angle_alpha   90.00
_cell.angle_beta   90.00
_cell.angle_gamma   90.00
#
_symmetry.space_group_name_H-M   'P 1'
#
loop_
_entity.id
_entity.type
_entity.pdbx_description
1 polymer ?
#
loop_
_entity_poly.entity_id
_entity_poly.type
_entity_poly.pdbx_seq_one_letter_code
_entity_poly.pdbx_strand_id
1 'polypeptide(L)'
;MISMFAMCLLLAALGMPIYMLLDSIPRIEMPKFIGCLIAGAIARNVMEGFHIKFYVPEVEAIEHMFLELYLALVLMTIDITKLASVAGQMGVILLAQAVLMALFGIFISYNMFGRNYGAAVMTAGNCGWGCGSGPNSVANEKAVMDQYGWHNVAWVLYPSFAVLIDDIYNPIFLSLFGSFLVR
;
A
#
# COMPACT_ATOMS: atom_id res chain seq x y z
N MET A 1 21.24 -10.31 -5.56
CA MET A 1 20.73 -9.09 -4.89
C MET A 1 21.00 -7.83 -5.71
N ILE A 2 22.25 -7.57 -6.13
CA ILE A 2 22.61 -6.33 -6.87
C ILE A 2 21.83 -6.18 -8.19
N SER A 3 21.61 -7.28 -8.93
CA SER A 3 20.89 -7.24 -10.22
C SER A 3 19.42 -6.82 -10.06
N MET A 4 18.67 -7.46 -9.15
CA MET A 4 17.27 -7.11 -8.91
C MET A 4 17.13 -5.73 -8.27
N PHE A 5 18.05 -5.32 -7.40
CA PHE A 5 18.08 -3.97 -6.84
C PHE A 5 18.27 -2.90 -7.91
N ALA A 6 19.26 -3.07 -8.79
CA ALA A 6 19.50 -2.16 -9.91
C ALA A 6 18.29 -2.13 -10.86
N MET A 7 17.66 -3.28 -11.11
CA MET A 7 16.44 -3.36 -11.91
C MET A 7 15.28 -2.58 -11.28
N CYS A 8 15.00 -2.76 -9.97
CA CYS A 8 13.94 -2.01 -9.29
C CYS A 8 14.17 -0.48 -9.38
N LEU A 9 15.41 -0.02 -9.21
CA LEU A 9 15.76 1.39 -9.35
C LEU A 9 15.59 1.90 -10.80
N LEU A 10 16.00 1.10 -11.79
CA LEU A 10 15.82 1.43 -13.20
C LEU A 10 14.33 1.51 -13.56
N LEU A 11 13.51 0.58 -13.07
CA LEU A 11 12.06 0.59 -13.29
C LEU A 11 11.39 1.80 -12.62
N ALA A 12 11.83 2.18 -11.41
CA ALA A 12 11.37 3.40 -10.77
C ALA A 12 11.73 4.65 -11.60
N ALA A 13 12.93 4.71 -12.18
CA ALA A 13 13.33 5.80 -13.08
C ALA A 13 12.52 5.80 -14.39
N LEU A 14 12.27 4.63 -14.98
CA LEU A 14 11.44 4.47 -16.18
C LEU A 14 9.95 4.75 -15.91
N GLY A 15 9.50 4.69 -14.66
CA GLY A 15 8.18 5.12 -14.24
C GLY A 15 7.93 6.62 -14.37
N MET A 16 8.98 7.44 -14.34
CA MET A 16 8.85 8.91 -14.44
C MET A 16 8.32 9.36 -15.82
N PRO A 17 8.84 8.88 -16.96
CA PRO A 17 8.23 9.13 -18.27
C PRO A 17 6.77 8.67 -18.37
N ILE A 18 6.43 7.52 -17.78
CA ILE A 18 5.06 7.01 -17.77
C ILE A 18 4.15 7.97 -16.96
N TYR A 19 4.63 8.42 -15.81
CA TYR A 19 3.93 9.43 -15.02
C TYR A 19 3.71 10.72 -15.82
N MET A 20 4.72 11.25 -16.52
CA MET A 20 4.57 12.48 -17.31
C MET A 20 3.52 12.34 -18.43
N LEU A 21 3.38 11.16 -19.02
CA LEU A 21 2.33 10.86 -19.99
C LEU A 21 0.95 10.82 -19.33
N LEU A 22 0.84 10.24 -18.14
CA LEU A 22 -0.40 10.17 -17.38
C LEU A 22 -0.84 11.55 -16.86
N ASP A 23 0.10 12.37 -16.42
CA ASP A 23 -0.12 13.74 -15.93
C ASP A 23 -0.57 14.70 -17.04
N SER A 24 -0.33 14.33 -18.31
CA SER A 24 -0.83 15.09 -19.46
C SER A 24 -2.34 14.92 -19.72
N ILE A 25 -3.01 14.00 -19.00
CA ILE A 25 -4.46 13.79 -19.11
C ILE A 25 -5.17 14.96 -18.39
N PRO A 26 -5.98 15.77 -19.11
CA PRO A 26 -6.68 16.89 -18.49
C PRO A 26 -7.64 16.42 -17.38
N ARG A 27 -7.60 17.07 -16.21
CA ARG A 27 -8.50 16.91 -15.05
C ARG A 27 -8.21 15.75 -14.07
N ILE A 28 -7.09 15.05 -14.18
CA ILE A 28 -6.70 14.01 -13.21
C ILE A 28 -5.27 14.28 -12.75
N GLU A 29 -5.09 14.62 -11.48
CA GLU A 29 -3.76 14.67 -10.87
C GLU A 29 -3.40 13.25 -10.42
N MET A 30 -2.41 12.64 -11.08
CA MET A 30 -1.93 11.32 -10.70
C MET A 30 -0.66 11.44 -9.85
N PRO A 31 -0.57 10.75 -8.71
CA PRO A 31 0.67 10.65 -7.95
C PRO A 31 1.81 10.02 -8.75
N LYS A 32 3.03 10.55 -8.57
CA LYS A 32 4.27 10.08 -9.26
C LYS A 32 4.51 8.59 -9.13
N PHE A 33 4.19 8.01 -7.96
CA PHE A 33 4.45 6.60 -7.67
C PHE A 33 3.55 5.65 -8.49
N ILE A 34 2.41 6.11 -9.03
CA ILE A 34 1.56 5.32 -9.95
C ILE A 34 2.32 4.98 -11.22
N GLY A 35 3.11 5.93 -11.75
CA GLY A 35 3.97 5.69 -12.91
C GLY A 35 5.00 4.59 -12.65
N CYS A 36 5.57 4.56 -11.44
CA CYS A 36 6.48 3.49 -11.01
C CYS A 36 5.77 2.14 -10.88
N LEU A 37 4.54 2.11 -10.33
CA LEU A 37 3.74 0.88 -10.21
C LEU A 37 3.44 0.27 -11.59
N ILE A 38 3.01 1.10 -12.54
CA ILE A 38 2.74 0.67 -13.92
C ILE A 38 4.02 0.20 -14.61
N ALA A 39 5.14 0.92 -14.46
CA ALA A 39 6.43 0.48 -15.00
C ALA A 39 6.83 -0.89 -14.47
N GLY A 40 6.66 -1.12 -13.16
CA GLY A 40 6.91 -2.41 -12.52
C GLY A 40 6.02 -3.52 -13.07
N ALA A 41 4.72 -3.27 -13.21
CA ALA A 41 3.76 -4.22 -13.76
C ALA A 41 4.08 -4.59 -15.22
N ILE A 42 4.37 -3.60 -16.07
CA ILE A 42 4.75 -3.83 -17.48
C ILE A 42 6.04 -4.65 -17.54
N ALA A 43 7.07 -4.25 -16.79
CA ALA A 43 8.35 -4.94 -16.79
C ALA A 43 8.22 -6.39 -16.31
N ARG A 44 7.40 -6.66 -15.29
CA ARG A 44 7.13 -8.01 -14.82
C ARG A 44 6.51 -8.88 -15.91
N ASN A 45 5.48 -8.37 -16.58
CA ASN A 45 4.82 -9.08 -17.68
C ASN A 45 5.76 -9.32 -18.88
N VAL A 46 6.56 -8.33 -19.23
CA VAL A 46 7.57 -8.44 -20.31
C VAL A 46 8.62 -9.49 -19.97
N MET A 47 9.16 -9.47 -18.75
CA MET A 47 10.15 -10.45 -18.32
C MET A 47 9.61 -11.87 -18.28
N GLU A 48 8.36 -12.06 -17.86
CA GLU A 48 7.69 -13.36 -17.92
C GLU A 48 7.49 -13.81 -19.37
N GLY A 49 7.04 -12.93 -20.26
CA GLY A 49 6.87 -13.23 -21.69
C GLY A 49 8.17 -13.64 -22.38
N PHE A 50 9.27 -12.97 -22.07
CA PHE A 50 10.61 -13.28 -22.61
C PHE A 50 11.36 -14.37 -21.83
N HIS A 51 10.74 -14.99 -20.82
CA HIS A 51 11.35 -16.04 -19.98
C HIS A 51 12.69 -15.61 -19.36
N ILE A 52 12.83 -14.32 -19.03
CA ILE A 52 14.02 -13.78 -18.39
C ILE A 52 14.07 -14.27 -16.93
N LYS A 53 15.25 -14.68 -16.46
CA LYS A 53 15.42 -15.13 -15.07
C LYS A 53 15.08 -14.00 -14.11
N PHE A 54 14.02 -14.20 -13.32
CA PHE A 54 13.59 -13.28 -12.28
C PHE A 54 13.78 -13.92 -10.90
N TYR A 55 14.50 -13.23 -10.02
CA TYR A 55 14.79 -13.72 -8.69
C TYR A 55 13.80 -13.15 -7.68
N VAL A 56 12.66 -13.81 -7.53
CA VAL A 56 11.59 -13.42 -6.60
C VAL A 56 12.08 -13.23 -5.16
N PRO A 57 12.92 -14.14 -4.59
CA PRO A 57 13.40 -13.98 -3.22
C PRO A 57 14.25 -12.71 -3.00
N GLU A 58 14.94 -12.23 -4.05
CA GLU A 58 15.71 -11.00 -3.94
C GLU A 58 14.80 -9.76 -3.93
N VAL A 59 13.71 -9.80 -4.69
CA VAL A 59 12.72 -8.71 -4.74
C VAL A 59 11.92 -8.66 -3.45
N GLU A 60 11.50 -9.80 -2.90
CA GLU A 60 10.85 -9.89 -1.58
C GLU A 60 11.76 -9.36 -0.46
N ALA A 61 13.06 -9.66 -0.50
CA ALA A 61 14.01 -9.12 0.48
C ALA A 61 14.14 -7.58 0.36
N ILE A 62 14.18 -7.06 -0.86
CA ILE A 62 14.21 -5.60 -1.12
C ILE A 62 12.90 -4.96 -0.63
N GLU A 63 11.75 -5.52 -0.98
CA GLU A 63 10.44 -5.06 -0.54
C GLU A 63 10.39 -4.94 0.99
N HIS A 64 10.80 -6.00 1.70
CA HIS A 64 10.80 -6.03 3.16
C HIS A 64 11.72 -4.96 3.76
N MET A 65 12.94 -4.82 3.24
CA MET A 65 13.89 -3.80 3.70
C MET A 65 13.36 -2.37 3.48
N PHE A 66 12.79 -2.10 2.30
CA PHE A 66 12.27 -0.76 1.98
C PHE A 66 10.97 -0.44 2.73
N LEU A 67 10.12 -1.44 3.00
CA LEU A 67 8.92 -1.27 3.82
C LEU A 67 9.28 -0.91 5.26
N GLU A 68 10.19 -1.66 5.88
CA GLU A 68 10.69 -1.34 7.23
C GLU A 68 11.37 0.03 7.28
N LEU A 69 12.18 0.37 6.27
CA LEU A 69 12.79 1.68 6.15
C LEU A 69 11.75 2.80 6.01
N TYR A 70 10.72 2.60 5.19
CA TYR A 70 9.62 3.55 5.03
C TYR A 70 8.90 3.79 6.37
N LEU A 71 8.54 2.74 7.08
CA LEU A 71 7.88 2.84 8.39
C LEU A 71 8.78 3.58 9.41
N ALA A 72 10.08 3.26 9.45
CA ALA A 72 11.02 3.94 10.32
C ALA A 72 11.13 5.44 10.00
N LEU A 73 11.23 5.81 8.72
CA LEU A 73 11.29 7.21 8.28
C LEU A 73 10.01 7.97 8.64
N VAL A 74 8.84 7.38 8.38
CA VAL A 74 7.54 7.99 8.74
C VAL A 74 7.47 8.26 10.24
N LEU A 75 7.85 7.28 11.08
CA LEU A 75 7.84 7.44 12.53
C LEU A 75 8.81 8.54 13.01
N MET A 76 10.00 8.65 12.40
CA MET A 76 10.97 9.70 12.75
C MET A 76 10.50 11.10 12.36
N THR A 77 9.66 11.24 11.33
CA THR A 77 9.15 12.56 10.90
C THR A 77 8.04 13.12 11.79
N ILE A 78 7.50 12.32 12.72
CA ILE A 78 6.42 12.76 13.62
C ILE A 78 6.98 13.72 14.68
N ASP A 79 6.57 14.98 14.61
CA ASP A 79 6.89 16.00 15.61
C ASP A 79 5.86 15.98 16.76
N ILE A 80 6.13 15.15 17.77
CA ILE A 80 5.25 14.98 18.95
C ILE A 80 5.00 16.31 19.67
N THR A 81 5.95 17.25 19.62
CA THR A 81 5.84 18.55 20.28
C THR A 81 4.77 19.42 19.63
N LYS A 82 4.68 19.41 18.29
CA LYS A 82 3.61 20.10 17.57
C LYS A 82 2.25 19.44 17.78
N LEU A 83 2.23 18.10 17.86
CA LEU A 83 1.00 17.35 18.11
C LEU A 83 0.49 17.52 19.55
N ALA A 84 1.33 17.86 20.53
CA ALA A 84 0.93 17.95 21.94
C ALA A 84 -0.27 18.88 22.19
N SER A 85 -0.35 19.99 21.45
CA SER A 85 -1.46 20.96 21.56
C SER A 85 -2.81 20.42 21.07
N VAL A 86 -2.80 19.43 20.16
CA VAL A 86 -3.98 18.82 19.54
C VAL A 86 -4.17 17.35 19.95
N ALA A 87 -3.23 16.80 20.72
CA ALA A 87 -3.14 15.38 21.07
C ALA A 87 -4.40 14.85 21.75
N GLY A 88 -5.07 15.67 22.57
CA GLY A 88 -6.32 15.28 23.23
C GLY A 88 -7.45 14.99 22.22
N GLN A 89 -7.69 15.92 21.28
CA GLN A 89 -8.74 15.75 20.27
C GLN A 89 -8.38 14.66 19.25
N MET A 90 -7.12 14.62 18.80
CA MET A 90 -6.64 13.56 17.91
C MET A 90 -6.74 12.18 18.57
N GLY A 91 -6.41 12.05 19.85
CA GLY A 91 -6.46 10.80 20.59
C GLY A 91 -7.86 10.21 20.65
N VAL A 92 -8.89 11.05 20.87
CA VAL A 92 -10.29 10.61 20.85
C VAL A 92 -10.69 10.09 19.47
N ILE A 93 -10.31 10.79 18.40
CA ILE A 93 -10.62 10.37 17.03
C ILE A 93 -9.91 9.05 16.69
N LEU A 94 -8.62 8.93 17.03
CA LEU A 94 -7.85 7.70 16.77
C LEU A 94 -8.38 6.51 17.57
N LEU A 95 -8.81 6.71 18.82
CA LEU A 95 -9.45 5.67 19.62
C LEU A 95 -10.79 5.24 19.02
N ALA A 96 -11.63 6.21 18.63
CA ALA A 96 -12.90 5.91 17.98
C ALA A 96 -12.69 5.16 16.65
N GLN A 97 -11.71 5.57 15.85
CA GLN A 97 -11.31 4.90 14.62
C GLN A 97 -10.81 3.48 14.90
N ALA A 98 -9.93 3.28 15.88
CA ALA A 98 -9.41 1.97 16.24
C ALA A 98 -10.53 1.01 16.68
N VAL A 99 -11.47 1.49 17.52
CA VAL A 99 -12.63 0.71 17.96
C VAL A 99 -13.52 0.36 16.77
N LEU A 100 -13.84 1.34 15.91
CA LEU A 100 -14.68 1.11 14.73
C LEU A 100 -14.03 0.10 13.78
N MET A 101 -12.73 0.22 13.54
CA MET A 101 -11.98 -0.72 12.70
C MET A 101 -11.91 -2.12 13.30
N ALA A 102 -11.74 -2.24 14.62
CA ALA A 102 -11.76 -3.54 15.29
C ALA A 102 -13.14 -4.21 15.16
N LEU A 103 -14.23 -3.47 15.38
CA LEU A 103 -15.59 -3.97 15.20
C LEU A 103 -15.86 -4.34 13.73
N PHE A 104 -15.43 -3.51 12.78
CA PHE A 104 -15.58 -3.76 11.35
C PHE A 104 -14.78 -5.00 10.91
N GLY A 105 -13.57 -5.18 11.43
CA GLY A 105 -12.73 -6.34 11.19
C GLY A 105 -13.41 -7.63 11.65
N ILE A 106 -13.89 -7.66 12.90
CA ILE A 106 -14.50 -8.84 13.52
C ILE A 106 -15.86 -9.18 12.90
N PHE A 107 -16.75 -8.20 12.76
CA PHE A 107 -18.13 -8.45 12.36
C PHE A 107 -18.36 -8.48 10.85
N ILE A 108 -17.55 -7.76 10.07
CA ILE A 108 -17.77 -7.63 8.62
C ILE A 108 -16.65 -8.35 7.87
N SER A 109 -15.40 -7.90 8.03
CA SER A 109 -14.27 -8.38 7.20
C SER A 109 -14.03 -9.88 7.36
N TYR A 110 -13.89 -10.35 8.60
CA TYR A 110 -13.63 -11.76 8.89
C TYR A 110 -14.78 -12.68 8.42
N ASN A 111 -16.02 -12.19 8.53
CA ASN A 111 -17.21 -12.91 8.06
C ASN A 111 -17.29 -12.96 6.53
N MET A 112 -16.98 -11.85 5.85
CA MET A 112 -17.02 -11.76 4.39
C MET A 112 -15.90 -12.56 3.71
N PHE A 113 -14.71 -12.61 4.31
CA PHE A 113 -13.56 -13.32 3.75
C PHE A 113 -13.59 -14.85 3.98
N GLY A 114 -14.65 -15.39 4.58
CA GLY A 114 -14.87 -16.84 4.65
C GLY A 114 -14.38 -17.51 5.94
N ARG A 115 -14.12 -16.74 7.01
CA ARG A 115 -13.88 -17.24 8.39
C ARG A 115 -12.76 -18.28 8.54
N ASN A 116 -11.73 -18.23 7.71
CA ASN A 116 -10.55 -19.10 7.81
C ASN A 116 -9.32 -18.28 8.25
N TYR A 117 -8.16 -18.93 8.36
CA TYR A 117 -6.91 -18.23 8.69
C TYR A 117 -6.58 -17.13 7.66
N GLY A 118 -6.75 -17.41 6.36
CA GLY A 118 -6.60 -16.41 5.30
C GLY A 118 -7.51 -15.19 5.48
N ALA A 119 -8.75 -15.40 5.92
CA ALA A 119 -9.70 -14.34 6.27
C ALA A 119 -9.20 -13.48 7.44
N ALA A 120 -8.56 -14.09 8.44
CA ALA A 120 -7.93 -13.36 9.54
C ALA A 120 -6.74 -12.52 9.07
N VAL A 121 -5.89 -13.06 8.19
CA VAL A 121 -4.77 -12.33 7.59
C VAL A 121 -5.28 -11.14 6.76
N MET A 122 -6.23 -11.37 5.85
CA MET A 122 -6.84 -10.30 5.04
C MET A 122 -7.57 -9.25 5.90
N THR A 123 -8.15 -9.66 7.03
CA THR A 123 -8.75 -8.73 7.99
C THR A 123 -7.68 -7.88 8.69
N ALA A 124 -6.52 -8.45 9.01
CA ALA A 124 -5.39 -7.68 9.56
C ALA A 124 -4.88 -6.64 8.55
N GLY A 125 -4.81 -7.01 7.27
CA GLY A 125 -4.55 -6.08 6.16
C GLY A 125 -5.58 -4.97 6.09
N ASN A 126 -6.88 -5.30 6.17
CA ASN A 126 -7.95 -4.32 6.17
C ASN A 126 -7.85 -3.31 7.32
N CYS A 127 -7.52 -3.80 8.51
CA CYS A 127 -7.26 -2.93 9.66
C CYS A 127 -6.05 -2.02 9.42
N GLY A 128 -4.99 -2.51 8.75
CA GLY A 128 -3.82 -1.72 8.39
C GLY A 128 -4.15 -0.63 7.37
N TRP A 129 -4.90 -1.01 6.33
CA TRP A 129 -5.36 -0.10 5.30
C TRP A 129 -6.28 0.99 5.86
N GLY A 130 -7.33 0.63 6.61
CA GLY A 130 -8.30 1.59 7.15
C GLY A 130 -7.75 2.53 8.24
N CYS A 131 -6.61 2.19 8.84
CA CYS A 131 -5.88 3.06 9.78
C CYS A 131 -4.79 3.91 9.10
N GLY A 132 -4.58 3.76 7.79
CA GLY A 132 -3.55 4.51 7.08
C GLY A 132 -3.66 4.35 5.58
N SER A 133 -2.83 3.48 4.99
CA SER A 133 -2.70 3.31 3.54
C SER A 133 -2.22 1.91 3.16
N GLY A 134 -2.13 1.64 1.85
CA GLY A 134 -1.61 0.39 1.28
C GLY A 134 -0.36 -0.21 1.98
N PRO A 135 0.73 0.53 2.23
CA PRO A 135 1.92 -0.01 2.93
C PRO A 135 1.63 -0.48 4.37
N ASN A 136 0.67 0.13 5.07
CA ASN A 136 0.28 -0.34 6.40
C ASN A 136 -0.51 -1.66 6.32
N SER A 137 -1.26 -1.89 5.24
CA SER A 137 -1.86 -3.19 4.97
C SER A 137 -0.80 -4.27 4.84
N VAL A 138 0.23 -4.02 4.02
CA VAL A 138 1.35 -4.95 3.80
C VAL A 138 2.04 -5.28 5.13
N ALA A 139 2.36 -4.25 5.91
CA ALA A 139 3.04 -4.41 7.21
C ALA A 139 2.21 -5.23 8.21
N ASN A 140 0.90 -4.99 8.30
CA ASN A 140 0.02 -5.71 9.21
C ASN A 140 -0.17 -7.18 8.82
N GLU A 141 -0.41 -7.47 7.54
CA GLU A 141 -0.52 -8.86 7.08
C GLU A 141 0.77 -9.62 7.31
N LYS A 142 1.89 -8.97 7.02
CA LYS A 142 3.22 -9.55 7.23
C LYS A 142 3.47 -9.86 8.71
N ALA A 143 3.17 -8.93 9.60
CA ALA A 143 3.30 -9.14 11.04
C ALA A 143 2.47 -10.33 11.56
N VAL A 144 1.25 -10.52 11.02
CA VAL A 144 0.40 -11.68 11.37
C VAL A 144 0.94 -12.97 10.77
N MET A 145 1.39 -12.95 9.52
CA MET A 145 1.93 -14.14 8.87
C MET A 145 3.28 -14.59 9.46
N ASP A 146 4.11 -13.66 9.91
CA ASP A 146 5.39 -13.98 10.55
C ASP A 146 5.20 -14.61 11.93
N GLN A 147 4.11 -14.28 12.64
CA GLN A 147 3.75 -14.90 13.92
C GLN A 147 2.99 -16.22 13.78
N TYR A 148 2.00 -16.29 12.88
CA TYR A 148 1.01 -17.37 12.85
C TYR A 148 1.11 -18.30 11.63
N GLY A 149 1.98 -17.99 10.66
CA GLY A 149 2.25 -18.81 9.48
C GLY A 149 1.92 -18.13 8.15
N TRP A 150 2.58 -18.57 7.09
CA TRP A 150 2.44 -17.94 5.77
C TRP A 150 1.13 -18.33 5.05
N HIS A 151 0.46 -17.36 4.40
CA HIS A 151 -0.73 -17.61 3.59
C HIS A 151 -0.68 -16.90 2.23
N ASN A 152 -0.31 -17.64 1.17
CA ASN A 152 -0.05 -17.11 -0.17
C ASN A 152 -1.22 -16.30 -0.77
N VAL A 153 -2.46 -16.79 -0.63
CA VAL A 153 -3.62 -16.11 -1.25
C VAL A 153 -3.87 -14.75 -0.60
N ALA A 154 -3.66 -14.64 0.71
CA ALA A 154 -3.90 -13.40 1.43
C ALA A 154 -2.82 -12.36 1.02
N TRP A 155 -1.55 -12.79 1.06
CA TRP A 155 -0.40 -11.96 0.71
C TRP A 155 -0.41 -11.41 -0.72
N VAL A 156 -0.85 -12.21 -1.69
CA VAL A 156 -0.87 -11.75 -3.09
C VAL A 156 -2.10 -10.89 -3.37
N LEU A 157 -3.27 -11.31 -2.87
CA LEU A 157 -4.53 -10.69 -3.24
C LEU A 157 -4.74 -9.34 -2.56
N TYR A 158 -4.56 -9.29 -1.25
CA TYR A 158 -5.05 -8.17 -0.44
C TYR A 158 -4.13 -6.94 -0.51
N PRO A 159 -2.80 -7.05 -0.38
CA PRO A 159 -1.90 -5.92 -0.56
C PRO A 159 -2.00 -5.32 -1.97
N SER A 160 -2.04 -6.17 -3.00
CA SER A 160 -2.21 -5.72 -4.38
C SER A 160 -3.52 -4.95 -4.57
N PHE A 161 -4.61 -5.46 -4.00
CA PHE A 161 -5.91 -4.80 -4.05
C PHE A 161 -5.91 -3.47 -3.28
N ALA A 162 -5.37 -3.44 -2.07
CA ALA A 162 -5.34 -2.25 -1.23
C ALA A 162 -4.54 -1.12 -1.90
N VAL A 163 -3.33 -1.45 -2.41
CA VAL A 163 -2.46 -0.50 -3.12
C VAL A 163 -3.13 -0.02 -4.41
N LEU A 164 -3.62 -0.91 -5.28
CA LEU A 164 -4.22 -0.51 -6.55
C LEU A 164 -5.48 0.34 -6.37
N ILE A 165 -6.36 -0.02 -5.43
CA ILE A 165 -7.58 0.75 -5.21
C ILE A 165 -7.25 2.08 -4.55
N ASP A 166 -6.58 2.09 -3.40
CA ASP A 166 -6.32 3.33 -2.67
C ASP A 166 -5.56 4.34 -3.53
N ASP A 167 -4.52 3.87 -4.21
CA ASP A 167 -3.64 4.76 -4.93
C ASP A 167 -4.19 5.25 -6.27
N ILE A 168 -5.12 4.53 -6.90
CA ILE A 168 -5.74 4.96 -8.16
C ILE A 168 -7.09 5.64 -7.90
N TYR A 169 -7.93 5.05 -7.06
CA TYR A 169 -9.27 5.55 -6.77
C TYR A 169 -9.23 6.87 -6.01
N ASN A 170 -8.39 6.99 -4.97
CA ASN A 170 -8.38 8.17 -4.11
C ASN A 170 -8.01 9.45 -4.88
N PRO A 171 -6.91 9.49 -5.67
CA PRO A 171 -6.58 10.68 -6.46
C PRO A 171 -7.60 11.01 -7.55
N ILE A 172 -8.18 9.99 -8.21
CA ILE A 172 -9.23 10.20 -9.22
C ILE A 172 -10.48 10.80 -8.57
N PHE A 173 -10.93 10.22 -7.45
CA PHE A 173 -12.08 10.70 -6.72
C PHE A 173 -11.88 12.14 -6.25
N LEU A 174 -10.72 12.44 -5.64
CA LEU A 174 -10.39 13.79 -5.19
C LEU A 174 -10.26 14.79 -6.34
N SER A 175 -9.66 14.39 -7.47
CA SER A 175 -9.56 15.26 -8.65
C SER A 175 -10.93 15.62 -9.22
N LEU A 176 -11.84 14.64 -9.30
CA LEU A 176 -13.20 14.84 -9.82
C LEU A 176 -14.08 15.63 -8.84
N PHE A 177 -14.11 15.26 -7.57
CA PHE A 177 -14.92 15.93 -6.55
C PHE A 177 -14.36 17.31 -6.17
N GLY A 178 -13.05 17.46 -6.06
CA GLY A 178 -12.39 18.73 -5.83
C GLY A 178 -12.70 19.73 -6.94
N SER A 179 -12.66 19.29 -8.21
CA SER A 179 -13.06 20.12 -9.36
C SER A 179 -14.55 20.51 -9.35
N PHE A 180 -15.40 19.75 -8.66
CA PHE A 180 -16.83 20.02 -8.53
C PHE A 180 -17.17 20.95 -7.35
N LEU A 181 -16.44 20.83 -6.23
CA LEU A 181 -16.63 21.64 -5.00
C LEU A 181 -15.94 23.01 -5.03
N VAL A 182 -14.90 23.18 -5.84
CA VAL A 182 -14.15 24.45 -5.99
C VAL A 182 -14.69 25.30 -7.16
N ARG A 183 -15.78 24.86 -7.80
CA ARG A 183 -16.62 25.70 -8.68
C ARG A 183 -17.70 26.39 -7.88
#